data_AF-A0A937R5D3-F1
#
_entry.id   AF-A0A937R5D3-F1
#
_cell.length_a   1.000
_cell.length_b   1.000
_cell.length_c   1.000
_cell.angle_alpha   90.00
_cell.angle_beta   90.00
_cell.angle_gamma   90.00
#
_symmetry.space_group_name_H-M   'P 1'
#
loop_
_entity.id
_entity.type
_entity.pdbx_description
1 polymer ?
#
loop_
_entity_poly.entity_id
_entity_poly.type
_entity_poly.pdbx_seq_one_letter_code
_entity_poly.pdbx_strand_id
1 'polypeptide(L)'
;TLSEIGQAVEKTLDIIDTVYKKMGISICSIANLFLSDGNKLVAVRYCFDFGNYGESVEEWDLSYLSLWYTFGQDYGLHDGEWKMVQGAANSDSIIVASEPLTQDSSTWMELPEYSMLMTSAENNLRDLVIKEL
;
A
#
# COMPACT_ATOMS: atom_id res chain seq x y z
N THR A 1 10.71 8.60 13.15
CA THR A 1 11.50 8.24 11.94
C THR A 1 10.64 7.38 11.02
N LEU A 2 11.06 7.14 9.77
CA LEU A 2 10.33 6.24 8.86
C LEU A 2 10.26 4.80 9.40
N SER A 3 11.33 4.35 10.06
CA SER A 3 11.35 3.03 10.72
C SER A 3 10.40 2.94 11.92
N GLU A 4 10.28 4.00 12.72
CA GLU A 4 9.37 4.00 13.88
C GLU A 4 7.90 3.90 13.47
N ILE A 5 7.47 4.62 12.42
CA ILE A 5 6.09 4.50 11.93
C ILE A 5 5.84 3.11 11.33
N GLY A 6 6.79 2.55 10.59
CA GLY A 6 6.69 1.17 10.09
C GLY A 6 6.53 0.15 11.22
N GLN A 7 7.36 0.23 12.27
CA GLN A 7 7.26 -0.65 13.44
C GLN A 7 5.93 -0.48 14.20
N ALA A 8 5.42 0.75 14.28
CA ALA A 8 4.12 1.00 14.89
C ALA A 8 2.97 0.37 14.09
N VAL A 9 3.08 0.36 12.76
CA VAL A 9 2.12 -0.30 11.86
C VAL A 9 2.18 -1.82 12.04
N GLU A 10 3.36 -2.43 12.04
CA GLU A 10 3.54 -3.87 12.30
C GLU A 10 2.89 -4.27 13.63
N LYS A 11 3.22 -3.53 14.69
CA LYS A 11 2.61 -3.76 16.01
C LYS A 11 1.09 -3.59 16.00
N THR A 12 0.56 -2.69 15.18
CA THR A 12 -0.89 -2.49 15.05
C THR A 12 -1.54 -3.71 14.39
N LEU A 13 -0.94 -4.23 13.32
CA LEU A 13 -1.39 -5.47 12.66
C LEU A 13 -1.35 -6.64 13.65
N ASP A 14 -0.27 -6.81 14.41
CA ASP A 14 -0.14 -7.85 15.45
C ASP A 14 -1.22 -7.75 16.53
N ILE A 15 -1.55 -6.52 16.96
CA ILE A 15 -2.61 -6.29 17.95
C ILE A 15 -3.96 -6.70 17.39
N ILE A 16 -4.28 -6.33 16.14
CA ILE A 16 -5.53 -6.69 15.48
C ILE A 16 -5.64 -8.20 15.33
N ASP A 17 -4.59 -8.86 14.82
CA ASP A 17 -4.51 -10.32 14.70
C ASP A 17 -4.68 -11.02 16.07
N THR A 18 -4.04 -10.51 17.12
CA THR A 18 -4.21 -11.03 18.49
C THR A 18 -5.66 -10.91 18.97
N VAL A 19 -6.35 -9.82 18.63
CA VAL A 19 -7.77 -9.62 18.99
C VAL A 19 -8.66 -10.57 18.20
N TYR A 20 -8.41 -10.76 16.90
CA TYR A 20 -9.13 -11.72 16.05
C TYR A 20 -9.07 -13.11 16.65
N LYS A 21 -7.86 -13.58 16.97
CA LYS A 21 -7.62 -14.89 17.61
C LYS A 21 -8.33 -15.04 18.95
N LYS A 22 -8.33 -14.00 19.79
CA LYS A 22 -9.04 -14.01 21.09
C LYS A 22 -10.55 -14.08 20.95
N MET A 23 -11.10 -13.48 19.90
CA MET A 23 -12.53 -13.48 19.61
C MET A 23 -12.98 -14.72 18.83
N GLY A 24 -12.03 -15.59 18.42
CA GLY A 24 -12.34 -16.73 17.57
C GLY A 24 -12.79 -16.34 16.16
N ILE A 25 -12.36 -15.16 15.69
CA ILE A 25 -12.59 -14.72 14.32
C ILE A 25 -11.63 -15.52 13.44
N SER A 26 -12.18 -16.20 12.44
CA SER A 26 -11.45 -17.09 11.55
C SER A 26 -11.89 -16.85 10.10
N ILE A 27 -12.11 -15.59 9.74
CA ILE A 27 -12.54 -15.17 8.42
C ILE A 27 -11.42 -14.40 7.75
N CYS A 28 -11.20 -14.67 6.47
CA CYS A 28 -10.35 -13.86 5.61
C CYS A 28 -10.80 -12.39 5.66
N SER A 29 -9.88 -11.47 6.01
CA SER A 29 -10.19 -10.05 6.14
C SER A 29 -9.11 -9.21 5.48
N ILE A 30 -9.37 -8.82 4.23
CA ILE A 30 -8.46 -8.04 3.40
C ILE A 30 -8.40 -6.60 3.91
N ALA A 31 -7.19 -6.05 4.02
CA ALA A 31 -6.95 -4.71 4.55
C ALA A 31 -5.84 -3.99 3.78
N ASN A 32 -6.23 -2.99 2.98
CA ASN A 32 -5.31 -1.99 2.48
C ASN A 32 -5.35 -0.76 3.40
N LEU A 33 -4.21 -0.36 3.96
CA LEU A 33 -4.11 0.76 4.90
C LEU A 33 -3.27 1.88 4.33
N PHE A 34 -3.67 3.13 4.57
CA PHE A 34 -2.93 4.34 4.21
C PHE A 34 -2.81 5.22 5.43
N LEU A 35 -1.59 5.51 5.85
CA LEU A 35 -1.28 6.24 7.07
C LEU A 35 -0.28 7.35 6.77
N SER A 36 -0.51 8.53 7.34
CA SER A 36 0.39 9.66 7.17
C SER A 36 0.38 10.58 8.39
N ASP A 37 1.54 11.16 8.68
CA ASP A 37 1.70 12.27 9.65
C ASP A 37 1.79 13.64 8.95
N GLY A 38 1.52 13.70 7.65
CA GLY A 38 1.68 14.88 6.80
C GLY A 38 3.06 15.01 6.13
N ASN A 39 4.07 14.24 6.57
CA ASN A 39 5.40 14.21 5.96
C ASN A 39 5.85 12.79 5.56
N LYS A 40 5.41 11.76 6.28
CA LYS A 40 5.64 10.36 5.96
C LYS A 40 4.37 9.75 5.43
N LEU A 41 4.53 8.78 4.56
CA LEU A 41 3.45 7.98 4.02
C LEU A 41 3.80 6.51 4.27
N VAL A 42 2.82 5.76 4.77
CA VAL A 42 2.86 4.31 4.84
C VAL A 42 1.63 3.77 4.13
N ALA A 43 1.83 2.86 3.20
CA ALA A 43 0.77 2.12 2.54
C ALA A 43 1.00 0.62 2.73
N VAL A 44 -0.03 -0.11 3.11
CA VAL A 44 0.05 -1.55 3.43
C VAL A 44 -0.93 -2.31 2.55
N ARG A 45 -0.47 -3.40 1.95
CA ARG A 45 -1.32 -4.43 1.33
C ARG A 45 -1.27 -5.68 2.21
N TYR A 46 -2.37 -6.00 2.88
CA TYR A 46 -2.42 -7.08 3.86
C TYR A 46 -3.75 -7.83 3.82
N CYS A 47 -3.76 -9.05 4.36
CA CYS A 47 -4.97 -9.79 4.63
C CYS A 47 -4.82 -10.58 5.94
N PHE A 48 -5.73 -10.37 6.89
CA PHE A 48 -5.81 -11.19 8.09
C PHE A 48 -6.42 -12.54 7.76
N ASP A 49 -5.89 -13.61 8.35
CA ASP A 49 -6.39 -14.99 8.25
C ASP A 49 -6.64 -15.45 6.80
N PHE A 50 -5.78 -15.04 5.85
CA PHE A 50 -5.87 -15.52 4.46
C PHE A 50 -5.73 -17.04 4.39
N GLY A 51 -6.53 -17.67 3.52
CA GLY A 51 -6.61 -19.14 3.45
C GLY A 51 -7.56 -19.76 4.48
N ASN A 52 -8.06 -18.99 5.45
CA ASN A 52 -9.07 -19.44 6.41
C ASN A 52 -10.46 -19.04 5.92
N TYR A 53 -10.98 -19.84 5.00
CA TYR A 53 -12.32 -19.69 4.47
C TYR A 53 -13.22 -20.65 5.24
N GLY A 54 -14.35 -20.15 5.74
CA GLY A 54 -15.30 -20.96 6.52
C GLY A 54 -15.96 -22.05 5.69
N GLU A 55 -17.21 -22.39 6.00
CA GLU A 55 -17.93 -23.44 5.26
C GLU A 55 -18.27 -23.08 3.81
N SER A 56 -18.26 -21.79 3.48
CA SER A 56 -18.44 -21.25 2.13
C SER A 56 -17.27 -20.35 1.76
N VAL A 57 -16.74 -20.54 0.55
CA VAL A 57 -15.69 -19.70 -0.02
C VAL A 57 -16.30 -18.94 -1.18
N GLU A 58 -16.31 -17.62 -1.09
CA GLU A 58 -16.69 -16.78 -2.21
C GLU A 58 -15.45 -16.45 -3.06
N GLU A 59 -15.65 -16.08 -4.33
CA GLU A 59 -14.53 -15.80 -5.24
C GLU A 59 -13.65 -14.63 -4.74
N TRP A 60 -14.26 -13.64 -4.08
CA TRP A 60 -13.55 -12.50 -3.51
C TRP A 60 -12.73 -12.88 -2.27
N ASP A 61 -13.03 -13.97 -1.58
CA ASP A 61 -12.21 -14.47 -0.47
C ASP A 61 -10.83 -14.96 -0.96
N LEU A 62 -10.73 -15.38 -2.22
CA LEU A 62 -9.52 -16.00 -2.79
C LEU A 62 -8.49 -15.00 -3.33
N SER A 63 -8.79 -13.70 -3.29
CA SER A 63 -7.97 -12.67 -3.93
C SER A 63 -7.62 -11.54 -2.98
N TYR A 64 -6.38 -11.05 -3.04
CA TYR A 64 -6.04 -9.79 -2.38
C TYR A 64 -6.60 -8.62 -3.19
N LEU A 65 -7.14 -7.63 -2.49
CA LEU A 65 -7.40 -6.34 -3.10
C LEU A 65 -6.07 -5.73 -3.56
N SER A 66 -6.02 -5.31 -4.81
CA SER A 66 -4.82 -4.71 -5.39
C SER A 66 -4.48 -3.40 -4.71
N LEU A 67 -3.19 -3.10 -4.70
CA LEU A 67 -2.68 -1.81 -4.27
C LEU A 67 -1.55 -1.44 -5.23
N TRP A 68 -1.62 -0.25 -5.79
CA TRP A 68 -0.71 0.24 -6.82
C TRP A 68 -0.08 1.54 -6.39
N TYR A 69 1.11 1.80 -6.89
CA TYR A 69 1.76 3.08 -6.69
C TYR A 69 2.49 3.54 -7.95
N THR A 70 2.63 4.86 -8.09
CA THR A 70 3.48 5.49 -9.09
C THR A 70 4.19 6.66 -8.43
N PHE A 71 5.42 6.93 -8.85
CA PHE A 71 6.22 8.03 -8.33
C PHE A 71 6.98 8.71 -9.47
N GLY A 72 7.24 10.00 -9.31
CA GLY A 72 7.80 10.84 -10.35
C GLY A 72 7.87 12.30 -9.92
N GLN A 73 7.98 13.21 -10.89
CA GLN A 73 8.06 14.64 -10.65
C GLN A 73 6.69 15.20 -10.20
N ASP A 74 5.66 15.00 -11.03
CA ASP A 74 4.30 15.45 -10.76
C ASP A 74 3.27 14.59 -11.49
N TYR A 75 2.05 14.58 -10.94
CA TYR A 75 0.90 13.95 -11.58
C TYR A 75 -0.09 15.02 -12.03
N GLY A 76 -0.48 14.97 -13.30
CA GLY A 76 -1.36 15.95 -13.88
C GLY A 76 -1.81 15.60 -15.29
N LEU A 77 -2.58 16.51 -15.89
CA LEU A 77 -2.97 16.43 -17.29
C LEU A 77 -1.81 16.92 -18.17
N HIS A 78 -1.13 15.99 -18.84
CA HIS A 78 0.04 16.24 -19.68
C HIS A 78 -0.19 15.66 -21.07
N ASP A 79 0.00 16.46 -22.11
CA ASP A 79 -0.27 16.07 -23.50
C ASP A 79 -1.69 15.54 -23.76
N GLY A 80 -2.66 15.99 -22.96
CA GLY A 80 -4.06 15.55 -23.05
C GLY A 80 -4.39 14.28 -22.26
N GLU A 81 -3.44 13.71 -21.52
CA GLU A 81 -3.63 12.51 -20.72
C GLU A 81 -3.26 12.75 -19.26
N TRP A 82 -4.02 12.18 -18.33
CA TRP A 82 -3.61 12.15 -16.93
C TRP A 82 -2.47 11.15 -16.79
N LYS A 83 -1.31 11.59 -16.31
CA LYS A 83 -0.12 10.74 -16.12
C LYS A 83 0.80 11.27 -15.03
N MET A 84 1.55 10.35 -14.44
CA MET A 84 2.75 10.68 -13.66
C MET A 84 3.89 10.96 -14.63
N VAL A 85 4.47 12.16 -14.57
CA VAL A 85 5.65 12.50 -15.37
C VAL A 85 6.91 12.08 -14.62
N GLN A 86 7.76 11.30 -15.28
CA GLN A 86 9.06 10.90 -14.75
C GLN A 86 10.06 12.06 -14.89
N GLY A 87 10.70 12.46 -13.79
CA GLY A 87 11.73 13.50 -13.78
C GLY A 87 13.13 12.91 -13.89
N ALA A 88 14.00 13.50 -14.71
CA ALA A 88 15.37 13.02 -14.93
C ALA A 88 16.30 13.14 -13.69
N ALA A 89 15.89 13.86 -12.64
CA ALA A 89 16.75 14.15 -11.48
C ALA A 89 16.05 14.09 -10.12
N ASN A 90 14.74 14.35 -10.03
CA ASN A 90 13.99 14.40 -8.78
C ASN A 90 12.61 13.78 -8.98
N SER A 91 12.29 12.77 -8.15
CA SER A 91 10.95 12.24 -7.98
C SER A 91 10.43 12.71 -6.64
N ASP A 92 9.65 13.80 -6.65
CA ASP A 92 9.18 14.45 -5.42
C ASP A 92 7.70 14.12 -5.13
N SER A 93 7.04 13.39 -6.04
CA SER A 93 5.63 13.03 -5.97
C SER A 93 5.43 11.51 -5.98
N ILE A 94 4.49 11.04 -5.17
CA ILE A 94 4.02 9.65 -5.14
C ILE A 94 2.49 9.64 -5.05
N ILE A 95 1.87 8.71 -5.77
CA ILE A 95 0.47 8.35 -5.63
C ILE A 95 0.39 6.87 -5.29
N VAL A 96 -0.49 6.54 -4.35
CA VAL A 96 -0.85 5.16 -4.04
C VAL A 96 -2.37 5.05 -4.18
N ALA A 97 -2.85 4.04 -4.88
CA ALA A 97 -4.27 3.85 -5.19
C ALA A 97 -4.61 2.35 -5.32
N SER A 98 -5.89 1.99 -5.25
CA SER A 98 -6.33 0.60 -5.44
C SER A 98 -6.11 0.07 -6.87
N GLU A 99 -5.98 0.96 -7.85
CA GLU A 99 -5.77 0.66 -9.27
C GLU A 99 -5.07 1.86 -9.96
N PRO A 100 -4.44 1.67 -11.13
CA PRO A 100 -3.91 2.79 -11.90
C PRO A 100 -4.99 3.82 -12.25
N LEU A 101 -4.73 5.09 -11.92
CA LEU A 101 -5.68 6.19 -12.17
C LEU A 101 -5.53 6.81 -13.57
N THR A 102 -4.88 6.11 -14.50
CA THR A 102 -4.47 6.62 -15.82
C THR A 102 -4.66 5.55 -16.88
N GLN A 103 -4.93 5.97 -18.12
CA GLN A 103 -5.08 5.03 -19.23
C GLN A 103 -3.77 4.33 -19.57
N ASP A 104 -2.66 5.07 -19.61
CA ASP A 104 -1.32 4.50 -19.64
C ASP A 104 -0.90 4.10 -18.23
N SER A 105 -0.88 2.79 -17.96
CA SER A 105 -0.50 2.21 -16.68
C SER A 105 0.99 1.82 -16.61
N SER A 106 1.79 2.11 -17.64
CA SER A 106 3.21 1.70 -17.72
C SER A 106 4.09 2.21 -16.59
N THR A 107 3.69 3.32 -15.95
CA THR A 107 4.40 3.95 -14.82
C THR A 107 3.90 3.49 -13.45
N TRP A 108 2.89 2.63 -13.41
CA TRP A 108 2.33 2.09 -12.17
C TRP A 108 2.94 0.74 -11.85
N MET A 109 3.23 0.53 -10.57
CA MET A 109 3.70 -0.73 -10.04
C MET A 109 2.70 -1.24 -9.03
N GLU A 110 2.33 -2.51 -9.14
CA GLU A 110 1.53 -3.18 -8.13
C GLU A 110 2.42 -3.45 -6.91
N LEU A 111 1.92 -3.09 -5.72
CA LEU A 111 2.57 -3.39 -4.46
C LEU A 111 2.35 -4.89 -4.14
N PRO A 112 3.40 -5.67 -3.82
CA PRO A 112 3.25 -7.09 -3.49
C PRO A 112 2.29 -7.34 -2.33
N GLU A 113 1.67 -8.51 -2.32
CA GLU A 113 0.90 -9.02 -1.18
C GLU A 113 1.77 -9.05 0.08
N TYR A 114 1.17 -8.82 1.25
CA TYR A 114 1.88 -8.78 2.53
C TYR A 114 3.09 -7.85 2.52
N SER A 115 2.91 -6.63 2.01
CA SER A 115 3.99 -5.67 2.00
C SER A 115 3.54 -4.26 2.39
N MET A 116 4.52 -3.50 2.84
CA MET A 116 4.39 -2.15 3.33
C MET A 116 5.33 -1.24 2.54
N LEU A 117 4.76 -0.29 1.82
CA LEU A 117 5.46 0.84 1.23
C LEU A 117 5.59 1.94 2.27
N MET A 118 6.79 2.50 2.42
CA MET A 118 7.09 3.61 3.31
C MET A 118 7.90 4.64 2.57
N THR A 119 7.59 5.92 2.74
CA THR A 119 8.40 7.01 2.19
C THR A 119 8.24 8.30 3.00
N SER A 120 9.08 9.30 2.72
CA SER A 120 8.99 10.63 3.33
C SER A 120 9.25 11.74 2.33
N ALA A 121 8.45 12.80 2.43
CA ALA A 121 8.61 14.03 1.65
C ALA A 121 9.89 14.81 2.03
N GLU A 122 10.33 14.73 3.30
CA GLU A 122 11.58 15.36 3.78
C GLU A 122 12.82 15.00 2.94
N ASN A 123 12.87 13.80 2.37
CA ASN A 123 14.00 13.29 1.60
C ASN A 123 13.70 13.13 0.10
N ASN A 124 12.71 13.87 -0.43
CA ASN A 124 12.32 13.81 -1.84
C ASN A 124 12.10 12.36 -2.31
N LEU A 125 11.40 11.57 -1.49
CA LEU A 125 11.08 10.17 -1.74
C LEU A 125 12.29 9.24 -1.99
N ARG A 126 13.52 9.69 -1.72
CA ARG A 126 14.75 8.87 -1.84
C ARG A 126 14.77 7.70 -0.86
N ASP A 127 13.92 7.75 0.14
CA ASP A 127 13.74 6.74 1.17
C ASP A 127 12.52 5.86 0.89
N LEU A 128 12.07 5.74 -0.37
CA LEU A 128 11.01 4.78 -0.72
C LEU A 128 11.51 3.37 -0.41
N VAL A 129 10.86 2.73 0.57
CA VAL A 129 11.16 1.39 1.04
C VAL A 129 9.92 0.55 0.87
N ILE A 130 10.07 -0.63 0.28
CA ILE A 130 9.05 -1.68 0.30
C ILE A 130 9.58 -2.78 1.20
N LYS A 131 8.79 -3.15 2.21
CA LYS A 131 9.12 -4.14 3.22
C LYS A 131 8.05 -5.23 3.23
N GLU A 132 8.45 -6.49 3.26
CA GLU A 132 7.56 -7.64 3.49
C GLU A 132 7.13 -7.70 4.98
N LEU A 133 5.87 -8.05 5.22
CA LEU A 133 5.21 -8.08 6.53
C LEU A 133 5.03 -9.51 7.05
#